data_AF-A0A822AKS9-F1
#
_entry.id   AF-A0A822AKS9-F1
#
_cell.length_a   1.000
_cell.length_b   1.000
_cell.length_c   1.000
_cell.angle_alpha   90.00
_cell.angle_beta   90.00
_cell.angle_gamma   90.00
#
_symmetry.space_group_name_H-M   'P 1'
#
loop_
_entity.id
_entity.type
_entity.pdbx_description
1 polymer ?
#
loop_
_entity_poly.entity_id
_entity_poly.type
_entity_poly.pdbx_seq_one_letter_code
_entity_poly.pdbx_strand_id
1 'polypeptide(L)'
;MFRITDCIDLWELEKAVSLKDISSRRVKRWSFSINELLKDPIGRDLFWKFLDKEYSSENLRFYEASIQLRFHTSQKDVLNRVKEIYNEFLSPGAYYSINIDQRVMNLTKNNMNNYPNRYTFDEAQDHIFNLMNRDTYARFLRSETYKELLLGGKKK
;
A
#
# COMPACT_ATOMS: atom_id res chain seq x y z
N MET A 1 -1.92 6.67 -37.05
CA MET A 1 -3.33 6.25 -36.88
C MET A 1 -3.32 4.96 -36.06
N PHE A 2 -3.71 5.01 -34.79
CA PHE A 2 -3.81 3.78 -33.98
C PHE A 2 -5.07 3.02 -34.44
N ARG A 3 -4.88 1.84 -35.03
CA ARG A 3 -5.99 0.99 -35.48
C ARG A 3 -6.51 0.24 -34.27
N ILE A 4 -7.72 0.56 -33.83
CA ILE A 4 -8.42 -0.23 -32.81
C ILE A 4 -8.74 -1.59 -33.46
N THR A 5 -8.28 -2.67 -32.85
CA THR A 5 -8.51 -4.05 -33.29
C THR A 5 -9.48 -4.73 -32.32
N ASP A 6 -10.31 -5.65 -32.81
CA ASP A 6 -11.24 -6.44 -31.98
C ASP A 6 -10.53 -7.57 -31.19
N CYS A 7 -9.23 -7.41 -30.96
CA CYS A 7 -8.36 -8.40 -30.34
C CYS A 7 -8.27 -8.15 -28.83
N ILE A 8 -8.51 -9.20 -28.04
CA ILE A 8 -8.54 -9.10 -26.56
C ILE A 8 -7.16 -9.26 -25.89
N ASP A 9 -6.10 -9.54 -26.66
CA ASP A 9 -4.76 -9.85 -26.16
C ASP A 9 -4.23 -8.78 -25.19
N LEU A 10 -4.52 -7.50 -25.44
CA LEU A 10 -4.12 -6.40 -24.55
C LEU A 10 -4.74 -6.55 -23.15
N TRP A 11 -6.01 -6.97 -23.09
CA TRP A 11 -6.75 -7.12 -21.84
C TRP A 11 -6.27 -8.37 -21.08
N GLU A 12 -5.86 -9.42 -21.80
CA GLU A 12 -5.26 -10.62 -21.22
C GLU A 12 -3.85 -10.33 -20.64
N LEU A 13 -3.04 -9.56 -21.36
CA LEU A 13 -1.73 -9.10 -20.88
C LEU A 13 -1.84 -8.18 -19.65
N GLU A 14 -2.89 -7.34 -19.57
CA GLU A 14 -3.16 -6.54 -18.39
C GLU A 14 -3.65 -7.39 -17.20
N LYS A 15 -4.38 -8.47 -17.46
CA LYS A 15 -4.81 -9.46 -16.45
C LYS A 15 -3.68 -10.38 -15.98
N ALA A 16 -2.48 -10.33 -16.57
CA ALA A 16 -1.36 -11.16 -16.15
C ALA A 16 -1.20 -11.12 -14.62
N VAL A 17 -1.32 -12.28 -13.98
CA VAL A 17 -1.24 -12.44 -12.52
C VAL A 17 0.16 -12.90 -12.09
N SER A 18 0.98 -13.30 -13.06
CA SER A 18 2.32 -13.85 -12.86
C SER A 18 3.40 -12.80 -13.11
N LEU A 19 4.43 -12.80 -12.26
CA LEU A 19 5.65 -11.98 -12.42
C LEU A 19 6.40 -12.27 -13.73
N LYS A 20 6.23 -13.46 -14.32
CA LYS A 20 6.96 -13.86 -15.54
C LYS A 20 6.39 -13.20 -16.80
N ASP A 21 5.12 -12.80 -16.75
CA ASP A 21 4.36 -12.31 -17.90
C ASP A 21 4.06 -10.81 -17.80
N ILE A 22 4.63 -10.13 -16.80
CA ILE A 22 4.36 -8.72 -16.57
C ILE A 22 5.07 -7.85 -17.60
N SER A 23 4.30 -7.02 -18.30
CA SER A 23 4.87 -6.12 -19.31
C SER A 23 5.74 -5.03 -18.68
N SER A 24 6.82 -4.64 -19.38
CA SER A 24 7.68 -3.52 -18.94
C SER A 24 6.90 -2.20 -18.81
N ARG A 25 5.84 -2.01 -19.59
CA ARG A 25 4.93 -0.86 -19.47
C ARG A 25 4.20 -0.84 -18.13
N ARG A 26 3.70 -1.99 -17.67
CA ARG A 26 3.01 -2.12 -16.37
C ARG A 26 3.97 -1.86 -15.21
N VAL A 27 5.17 -2.45 -15.24
CA VAL A 27 6.23 -2.21 -14.22
C VAL A 27 6.68 -0.75 -14.19
N LYS A 28 6.79 -0.08 -15.34
CA LYS A 28 7.13 1.35 -15.40
C LYS A 28 6.07 2.24 -14.74
N ARG A 29 4.78 1.88 -14.77
CA ARG A 29 3.74 2.69 -14.10
C ARG A 29 3.94 2.76 -12.59
N TRP A 30 4.54 1.74 -11.98
CA TRP A 30 4.79 1.72 -10.55
C TRP A 30 5.72 2.83 -10.08
N SER A 31 6.56 3.41 -10.95
CA SER A 31 7.45 4.54 -10.58
C SER A 31 6.79 5.91 -10.69
N PHE A 32 5.58 6.01 -11.23
CA PHE A 32 4.88 7.29 -11.35
C PHE A 32 4.36 7.78 -10.00
N SER A 33 3.92 6.87 -9.13
CA SER A 33 3.60 7.14 -7.73
C SER A 33 3.45 5.84 -6.95
N ILE A 34 3.60 5.92 -5.63
CA ILE A 34 3.29 4.79 -4.73
C ILE A 34 1.82 4.33 -4.90
N ASN A 35 0.90 5.24 -5.25
CA ASN A 35 -0.49 4.87 -5.53
C ASN A 35 -0.62 3.94 -6.74
N GLU A 36 0.13 4.19 -7.82
CA GLU A 36 0.12 3.29 -8.98
C GLU A 36 0.75 1.93 -8.66
N LEU A 37 1.78 1.90 -7.81
CA LEU A 37 2.36 0.66 -7.29
C LEU A 37 1.35 -0.13 -6.46
N LEU A 38 0.66 0.51 -5.51
CA LEU A 38 -0.26 -0.15 -4.58
C LEU A 38 -1.57 -0.59 -5.25
N LYS A 39 -2.04 0.10 -6.30
CA LYS A 39 -3.20 -0.35 -7.10
C LYS A 39 -2.93 -1.66 -7.83
N ASP A 40 -1.68 -1.92 -8.21
CA ASP A 40 -1.28 -3.14 -8.88
C ASP A 40 -1.09 -4.29 -7.88
N PRO A 41 -1.82 -5.42 -8.00
CA PRO A 41 -1.67 -6.54 -7.06
C PRO A 41 -0.24 -7.11 -7.02
N ILE A 42 0.43 -7.18 -8.18
CA ILE A 42 1.80 -7.70 -8.28
C ILE A 42 2.79 -6.68 -7.69
N GLY A 43 2.60 -5.40 -8.04
CA GLY A 43 3.42 -4.31 -7.51
C GLY A 43 3.35 -4.25 -5.99
N ARG A 44 2.12 -4.35 -5.44
CA ARG A 44 1.88 -4.37 -4.01
C ARG A 44 2.50 -5.56 -3.30
N ASP A 45 2.36 -6.78 -3.82
CA ASP A 45 2.97 -7.98 -3.23
C ASP A 45 4.51 -7.87 -3.20
N LEU A 46 5.13 -7.39 -4.28
CA LEU A 46 6.57 -7.15 -4.30
C LEU A 46 7.01 -6.08 -3.31
N PHE A 47 6.24 -4.99 -3.21
CA PHE A 47 6.54 -3.93 -2.27
C PHE A 47 6.39 -4.41 -0.83
N TRP A 48 5.36 -5.19 -0.52
CA TRP A 48 5.21 -5.82 0.79
C TRP A 48 6.40 -6.72 1.14
N LYS A 49 6.83 -7.59 0.21
CA LYS A 49 8.03 -8.45 0.38
C LYS A 49 9.31 -7.63 0.59
N PHE A 50 9.41 -6.47 -0.06
CA PHE A 50 10.53 -5.56 0.13
C PHE A 50 10.53 -4.96 1.54
N LEU A 51 9.36 -4.47 1.99
CA LEU A 51 9.20 -3.93 3.35
C LEU A 51 9.44 -4.98 4.43
N ASP A 52 8.99 -6.22 4.21
CA ASP A 52 9.15 -7.33 5.15
C ASP A 52 10.62 -7.68 5.40
N LYS A 53 11.43 -7.70 4.33
CA LYS A 53 12.90 -7.86 4.43
C LYS A 53 13.59 -6.74 5.22
N GLU A 54 12.97 -5.57 5.26
CA GLU A 54 13.48 -4.39 5.95
C GLU A 54 12.76 -4.13 7.28
N TYR A 55 11.95 -5.09 7.75
CA TYR A 55 11.20 -4.99 9.00
C TYR A 55 10.35 -3.70 9.09
N SER A 56 9.70 -3.34 7.98
CA SER A 56 8.87 -2.13 7.86
C SER A 56 7.49 -2.40 7.24
N SER A 57 7.08 -3.67 7.19
CA SER A 57 5.82 -4.11 6.56
C SER A 57 4.57 -3.70 7.34
N GLU A 58 4.71 -3.36 8.63
CA GLU A 58 3.65 -2.83 9.48
C GLU A 58 3.07 -1.51 8.95
N ASN A 59 3.89 -0.69 8.28
CA ASN A 59 3.47 0.58 7.70
C ASN A 59 2.43 0.38 6.58
N LEU A 60 2.72 -0.56 5.66
CA LEU A 60 1.80 -0.88 4.58
C LEU A 60 0.54 -1.56 5.13
N ARG A 61 0.70 -2.47 6.11
CA ARG A 61 -0.41 -3.16 6.75
C ARG A 61 -1.38 -2.20 7.43
N PHE A 62 -0.87 -1.22 8.17
CA PHE A 62 -1.69 -0.17 8.78
C PHE A 62 -2.38 0.71 7.74
N TYR A 63 -1.65 1.11 6.70
CA TYR A 63 -2.21 1.90 5.60
C TYR A 63 -3.38 1.19 4.91
N GLU A 64 -3.22 -0.10 4.58
CA GLU A 64 -4.28 -0.91 3.99
C GLU A 64 -5.46 -1.12 4.95
N ALA A 65 -5.19 -1.40 6.24
CA ALA A 65 -6.23 -1.52 7.25
C ALA A 65 -7.08 -0.24 7.36
N SER A 66 -6.45 0.93 7.24
CA SER A 66 -7.13 2.24 7.25
C SER A 66 -7.98 2.46 5.99
N ILE A 67 -7.51 2.06 4.79
CA ILE A 67 -8.32 2.06 3.56
C ILE A 67 -9.53 1.14 3.72
N GLN A 68 -9.33 -0.08 4.22
CA GLN A 68 -10.39 -1.06 4.43
C GLN A 68 -11.44 -0.54 5.42
N LEU A 69 -11.01 0.13 6.49
CA LEU A 69 -11.93 0.80 7.42
C LEU A 69 -12.78 1.86 6.70
N ARG A 70 -12.14 2.71 5.90
CA ARG A 70 -12.78 3.87 5.27
C ARG A 70 -13.81 3.49 4.20
N PHE A 71 -13.46 2.55 3.33
CA PHE A 71 -14.23 2.28 2.10
C PHE A 71 -14.97 0.95 2.07
N HIS A 72 -14.52 -0.05 2.85
CA HIS A 72 -14.99 -1.43 2.70
C HIS A 72 -15.61 -2.03 3.96
N THR A 73 -15.45 -1.37 5.12
CA THR A 73 -16.05 -1.82 6.37
C THR A 73 -17.52 -1.41 6.46
N SER A 74 -18.38 -2.37 6.79
CA SER A 74 -19.81 -2.12 6.96
C SER A 74 -20.06 -1.22 8.17
N GLN A 75 -21.09 -0.37 8.12
CA GLN A 75 -21.31 0.65 9.16
C GLN A 75 -21.46 0.06 10.57
N LYS A 76 -22.04 -1.14 10.70
CA LYS A 76 -22.19 -1.86 11.97
C LYS A 76 -20.86 -2.35 12.56
N ASP A 77 -19.84 -2.56 11.72
CA ASP A 77 -18.55 -3.15 12.12
C ASP A 77 -17.47 -2.08 12.33
N VAL A 78 -17.70 -0.83 11.90
CA VAL A 78 -16.73 0.28 11.96
C VAL A 78 -16.12 0.44 13.35
N LEU A 79 -16.94 0.47 14.40
CA LEU A 79 -16.45 0.69 15.77
C LEU A 79 -15.55 -0.45 16.26
N ASN A 80 -15.88 -1.69 15.91
CA ASN A 80 -15.05 -2.85 16.26
C ASN A 80 -13.74 -2.80 15.48
N ARG A 81 -13.81 -2.52 14.17
CA ARG A 81 -12.63 -2.43 13.32
C ARG A 81 -11.68 -1.30 13.75
N VAL A 82 -12.21 -0.17 14.19
CA VAL A 82 -11.41 0.93 14.76
C VAL A 82 -10.62 0.46 15.99
N LYS A 83 -11.24 -0.27 16.92
CA LYS A 83 -10.56 -0.80 18.12
C LYS A 83 -9.48 -1.81 17.76
N GLU A 84 -9.76 -2.71 16.83
CA GLU A 84 -8.79 -3.69 16.33
C GLU A 84 -7.54 -3.02 15.76
N ILE A 85 -7.73 -2.06 14.84
CA ILE A 85 -6.62 -1.32 14.22
C ILE A 85 -5.81 -0.58 15.29
N TYR A 86 -6.48 0.10 16.23
CA TYR A 86 -5.78 0.79 17.31
C TYR A 86 -4.93 -0.19 18.15
N ASN A 87 -5.50 -1.33 18.54
CA ASN A 87 -4.78 -2.32 19.35
C ASN A 87 -3.60 -2.94 18.61
N GLU A 88 -3.77 -3.21 17.31
CA GLU A 88 -2.78 -3.88 16.46
C GLU A 88 -1.56 -3.01 16.15
N PHE A 89 -1.74 -1.69 16.00
CA PHE A 89 -0.70 -0.78 15.47
C PHE A 89 -0.32 0.40 16.37
N LEU A 90 -1.20 0.83 17.28
CA LEU A 90 -1.06 2.11 17.98
C LEU A 90 -1.12 2.01 19.52
N SER A 91 -1.61 0.90 20.05
CA SER A 91 -1.66 0.68 21.49
C SER A 91 -0.25 0.56 22.08
N PRO A 92 -0.04 0.94 23.36
CA PRO A 92 1.23 0.70 24.03
C PRO A 92 1.57 -0.80 24.01
N GLY A 93 2.72 -1.15 23.42
CA GLY A 93 3.14 -2.54 23.26
C GLY A 93 2.47 -3.29 22.10
N ALA A 94 1.84 -2.59 21.16
CA ALA A 94 1.32 -3.18 19.93
C ALA A 94 2.40 -3.98 19.19
N TYR A 95 2.07 -5.22 18.79
CA TYR A 95 3.02 -6.11 18.11
C TYR A 95 3.49 -5.55 16.77
N TYR A 96 2.61 -4.86 16.03
CA TYR A 96 2.93 -4.18 14.77
C TYR A 96 2.96 -2.65 14.96
N SER A 97 3.58 -2.19 16.05
CA SER A 97 3.65 -0.75 16.37
C SER A 97 4.24 0.06 15.21
N ILE A 98 3.48 1.05 14.73
CA ILE A 98 3.93 1.95 13.67
C ILE A 98 4.64 3.19 14.22
N ASN A 99 5.57 3.75 13.44
CA ASN A 99 6.27 4.97 13.81
C ASN A 99 5.50 6.21 13.32
N ILE A 100 4.80 6.88 14.24
CA ILE A 100 4.13 8.16 13.99
C ILE A 100 4.58 9.21 15.01
N ASP A 101 4.61 10.48 14.59
CA ASP A 101 4.96 11.56 15.50
C ASP A 101 3.93 11.72 16.65
N GLN A 102 4.38 12.30 17.77
CA GLN A 102 3.57 12.43 18.98
C GLN A 102 2.29 13.25 18.76
N ARG A 103 2.31 14.23 17.85
CA ARG A 103 1.15 15.07 17.54
C ARG A 103 0.06 14.23 16.86
N VAL A 104 0.43 13.43 15.86
CA VAL A 104 -0.49 12.51 15.16
C VAL A 104 -1.01 11.43 16.10
N MET A 105 -0.17 10.89 16.99
CA MET A 105 -0.59 9.94 18.01
C MET A 105 -1.64 10.54 18.96
N ASN A 106 -1.42 11.76 19.45
CA ASN A 106 -2.35 12.44 20.34
C ASN A 106 -3.68 12.74 19.65
N LEU A 107 -3.66 13.18 18.39
CA LEU A 107 -4.86 13.41 17.61
C LEU A 107 -5.66 12.12 17.39
N THR A 108 -4.97 11.03 17.08
CA THR A 108 -5.60 9.71 16.91
C THR A 108 -6.26 9.25 18.21
N LYS A 109 -5.59 9.40 19.37
CA LYS A 109 -6.17 9.09 20.68
C LYS A 109 -7.41 9.93 20.99
N ASN A 110 -7.39 11.22 20.65
CA ASN A 110 -8.57 12.09 20.82
C ASN A 110 -9.74 11.62 19.95
N ASN A 111 -9.48 11.24 18.69
CA ASN A 111 -10.50 10.70 17.79
C ASN A 111 -11.09 9.40 18.33
N MET A 112 -10.24 8.51 18.86
CA MET A 112 -10.65 7.24 19.48
C MET A 112 -11.56 7.45 20.69
N ASN A 113 -11.28 8.46 21.53
CA ASN A 113 -12.01 8.68 22.79
C ASN A 113 -13.33 9.42 22.61
N ASN A 114 -13.40 10.37 21.68
CA ASN A 114 -14.57 11.24 21.53
C ASN A 114 -15.62 10.66 20.58
N TYR A 115 -15.23 10.37 19.34
CA TYR A 115 -16.16 9.90 18.30
C TYR A 115 -15.43 9.01 17.27
N PRO A 116 -15.10 7.76 17.63
CA PRO A 116 -14.49 6.83 16.70
C PRO A 116 -15.43 6.56 15.53
N ASN A 117 -14.90 6.71 14.32
CA ASN A 117 -15.62 6.54 13.07
C ASN A 117 -14.68 6.08 11.94
N ARG A 118 -15.18 6.00 10.69
CA ARG A 118 -14.41 5.50 9.55
C ARG A 118 -13.21 6.38 9.14
N TYR A 119 -13.11 7.60 9.65
CA TYR A 119 -12.04 8.57 9.41
C TYR A 119 -11.11 8.74 10.62
N THR A 120 -11.22 7.87 11.64
CA THR A 120 -10.44 7.99 12.90
C THR A 120 -8.93 8.09 12.68
N PHE A 121 -8.44 7.41 11.64
CA PHE A 121 -7.02 7.24 11.34
C PHE A 121 -6.53 8.09 10.16
N ASP A 122 -7.32 8.99 9.57
CA ASP A 122 -6.95 9.71 8.33
C ASP A 122 -5.58 10.40 8.46
N GLU A 123 -5.33 11.10 9.57
CA GLU A 123 -4.05 11.79 9.81
C GLU A 123 -2.87 10.84 10.02
N ALA A 124 -3.11 9.71 10.71
CA ALA A 124 -2.09 8.68 10.90
C ALA A 124 -1.78 7.96 9.59
N GLN A 125 -2.81 7.70 8.78
CA GLN A 125 -2.70 7.10 7.46
C GLN A 125 -1.87 7.98 6.53
N ASP A 126 -2.15 9.29 6.49
CA ASP A 126 -1.39 10.24 5.68
C ASP A 126 0.07 10.35 6.14
N HIS A 127 0.32 10.32 7.46
CA HIS A 127 1.67 10.29 8.01
C HIS A 127 2.45 9.06 7.52
N ILE A 128 1.87 7.87 7.67
CA ILE A 128 2.50 6.61 7.26
C ILE A 128 2.68 6.52 5.74
N PHE A 129 1.70 7.00 4.97
CA PHE A 129 1.84 7.09 3.52
C PHE A 129 3.03 7.96 3.11
N ASN A 130 3.17 9.14 3.72
CA ASN A 130 4.27 10.04 3.44
C ASN A 130 5.62 9.46 3.87
N LEU A 131 5.67 8.75 5.00
CA LEU A 131 6.85 8.03 5.47
C LEU A 131 7.30 6.99 4.43
N MET A 132 6.39 6.11 4.01
CA MET A 132 6.69 5.10 2.98
C MET A 132 7.10 5.74 1.65
N ASN A 133 6.39 6.79 1.23
CA ASN A 133 6.65 7.47 -0.05
C ASN A 133 8.06 8.09 -0.10
N ARG A 134 8.53 8.68 1.00
CA ARG A 134 9.84 9.33 1.08
C ARG A 134 11.00 8.36 1.29
N ASP A 135 10.77 7.25 1.99
CA ASP A 135 11.83 6.30 2.33
C ASP A 135 11.73 4.99 1.55
N THR A 136 10.86 4.07 1.97
CA THR A 136 10.84 2.68 1.50
C THR A 136 10.45 2.56 0.03
N TYR A 137 9.51 3.38 -0.46
CA TYR A 137 9.15 3.42 -1.89
C TYR A 137 10.31 3.92 -2.75
N ALA A 138 10.99 4.99 -2.33
CA ALA A 138 12.14 5.52 -3.04
C ALA A 138 13.32 4.52 -3.07
N ARG A 139 13.48 3.70 -2.02
CA ARG A 139 14.47 2.61 -1.98
C ARG A 139 14.04 1.41 -2.82
N PHE A 140 12.76 1.05 -2.80
CA PHE A 140 12.19 0.00 -3.65
C PHE A 140 12.44 0.26 -5.14
N LEU A 141 12.20 1.48 -5.63
CA LEU A 141 12.45 1.83 -7.04
C LEU A 141 13.95 1.80 -7.43
N ARG A 142 14.86 1.83 -6.45
CA ARG A 142 16.31 1.70 -6.67
C ARG A 142 16.82 0.27 -6.45
N SER A 143 15.98 -0.62 -5.90
CA SER A 143 16.32 -2.00 -5.61
C SER A 143 16.63 -2.80 -6.89
N GLU A 144 17.46 -3.82 -6.75
CA GLU A 144 17.81 -4.69 -7.86
C GLU A 144 16.58 -5.45 -8.38
N THR A 145 15.72 -5.91 -7.46
CA THR A 145 14.46 -6.60 -7.81
C THR A 145 13.57 -5.78 -8.75
N TYR A 146 13.42 -4.47 -8.50
CA TYR A 146 12.64 -3.61 -9.40
C TYR A 146 13.34 -3.38 -10.75
N LYS A 147 14.66 -3.17 -10.74
CA LYS A 147 15.45 -2.97 -11.96
C LYS A 147 15.45 -4.21 -12.86
N GLU A 148 15.61 -5.40 -12.29
CA GLU A 148 15.57 -6.66 -13.02
C GLU A 148 14.22 -6.86 -13.72
N LEU A 149 13.09 -6.51 -13.08
CA LEU A 149 11.77 -6.59 -13.71
C LEU A 149 11.61 -5.59 -14.86
N LEU A 150 12.16 -4.37 -14.72
CA LEU A 150 12.16 -3.38 -15.80
C LEU A 150 13.00 -3.84 -17.01
N LEU A 151 14.11 -4.52 -16.77
CA LEU A 151 15.03 -5.02 -17.80
C LEU A 151 14.58 -6.37 -18.38
N GLY A 152 13.94 -7.22 -17.58
CA GLY A 152 13.46 -8.56 -17.92
C GLY A 152 12.36 -8.57 -18.98
N GLY A 153 11.65 -7.44 -19.16
CA GLY A 153 10.76 -7.22 -20.30
C GLY A 153 11.46 -7.03 -21.66
N LYS A 154 12.78 -7.27 -21.76
CA LYS A 154 13.59 -7.22 -22.99
C LYS A 154 14.26 -8.55 -23.36
N LYS A 155 13.74 -9.71 -22.96
CA LYS A 155 14.12 -10.96 -23.61
C LYS A 155 13.16 -11.22 -24.78
N LYS A 156 13.75 -11.20 -25.97
CA LYS A 156 13.17 -11.34 -27.32
C LYS A 156 12.20 -12.50 -27.44
#